data_AF-A0A497P3M8-F1
#
_entry.id   AF-A0A497P3M8-F1
#
_cell.length_a   1.000
_cell.length_b   1.000
_cell.length_c   1.000
_cell.angle_alpha   90.00
_cell.angle_beta   90.00
_cell.angle_gamma   90.00
#
_symmetry.space_group_name_H-M   'P 1'
#
loop_
_entity.id
_entity.type
_entity.pdbx_description
1 polymer ?
#
loop_
_entity_poly.entity_id
_entity_poly.type
_entity_poly.pdbx_seq_one_letter_code
_entity_poly.pdbx_strand_id
1 'polypeptide(L)'
;MQGLFIELKCPKHGLERFTIKVKRKFNMPSNEIKLIFRSKPKPDLRYVLVGRNVEEKYIQSYIIKYLREKGLWERIITFKPV
;
A
#
# COMPACT_ATOMS: atom_id res chain seq x y z
N MET A 1 5.78 -7.63 -8.90
CA MET A 1 5.05 -6.40 -8.50
C MET A 1 5.95 -5.20 -8.39
N GLN A 2 5.60 -4.11 -9.06
CA GLN A 2 6.22 -2.79 -8.91
C GLN A 2 5.35 -1.85 -8.06
N GLY A 3 4.04 -2.07 -8.00
CA GLY A 3 3.12 -1.30 -7.17
C GLY A 3 1.73 -1.90 -7.03
N LEU A 4 0.86 -1.17 -6.33
CA LEU A 4 -0.57 -1.41 -6.22
C LEU A 4 -1.34 -0.17 -6.61
N PHE A 5 -2.18 -0.31 -7.61
CA PHE A 5 -3.14 0.72 -7.97
C PHE A 5 -4.38 0.56 -7.10
N ILE A 6 -4.77 1.66 -6.45
CA ILE A 6 -5.94 1.75 -5.60
C ILE A 6 -6.82 2.90 -6.11
N GLU A 7 -8.08 2.57 -6.30
CA GLU A 7 -9.15 3.53 -6.55
C GLU A 7 -10.12 3.49 -5.38
N LEU A 8 -10.42 4.64 -4.79
CA LEU A 8 -11.34 4.75 -3.66
C LEU A 8 -12.34 5.89 -3.84
N LYS A 9 -13.51 5.74 -3.22
CA LYS A 9 -14.55 6.76 -3.16
C LYS A 9 -14.30 7.65 -1.94
N CYS A 10 -13.88 8.89 -2.17
CA CYS A 10 -13.72 9.90 -1.12
C CYS A 10 -15.00 10.72 -0.99
N PRO A 11 -15.56 10.88 0.23
CA PRO A 11 -16.76 11.69 0.43
C PRO A 11 -16.56 13.18 0.08
N LYS A 12 -15.30 13.67 0.08
CA LYS A 12 -14.99 15.08 -0.16
C LYS A 12 -14.66 15.40 -1.63
N HIS A 13 -13.96 14.49 -2.32
CA HIS A 13 -13.46 14.72 -3.68
C HIS A 13 -14.07 13.77 -4.72
N GLY A 14 -15.01 12.91 -4.32
CA GLY A 14 -15.65 11.92 -5.19
C GLY A 14 -14.79 10.67 -5.34
N LEU A 15 -13.82 10.70 -6.25
CA LEU A 15 -13.02 9.53 -6.62
C LEU A 15 -11.53 9.86 -6.56
N GLU A 16 -10.78 9.14 -5.72
CA GLU A 16 -9.34 9.28 -5.56
C GLU A 16 -8.62 8.04 -6.08
N ARG A 17 -7.55 8.27 -6.85
CA ARG A 17 -6.72 7.23 -7.46
C ARG A 17 -5.28 7.44 -7.05
N PHE A 18 -4.62 6.39 -6.58
CA PHE A 18 -3.19 6.44 -6.32
C PHE A 18 -2.53 5.08 -6.48
N THR A 19 -1.23 5.11 -6.73
CA THR A 19 -0.40 3.90 -6.81
C THR A 19 0.54 3.84 -5.62
N ILE A 20 0.44 2.79 -4.81
CA ILE A 20 1.40 2.49 -3.76
C ILE A 20 2.59 1.78 -4.40
N LYS A 21 3.76 2.40 -4.37
CA LYS A 21 4.98 1.77 -4.91
C LYS A 21 5.47 0.67 -3.96
N VAL A 22 5.89 -0.46 -4.52
CA VAL A 22 6.54 -1.55 -3.77
C VAL A 22 8.04 -1.51 -4.07
N LYS A 23 8.86 -1.35 -3.04
CA LYS A 23 10.32 -1.25 -3.16
C LYS A 23 10.97 -2.44 -2.45
N ARG A 24 11.66 -3.28 -3.23
CA ARG A 24 12.47 -4.37 -2.68
C ARG A 24 13.79 -3.83 -2.16
N LYS A 25 14.18 -4.22 -0.93
CA LYS A 25 15.48 -3.86 -0.34
C LYS A 25 16.25 -5.12 0.08
N PHE A 26 17.56 -5.03 -0.06
CA PHE A 26 18.51 -6.08 0.31
C PHE A 26 19.06 -5.95 1.72
N ASN A 27 19.05 -4.73 2.28
CA ASN A 27 19.49 -4.43 3.65
C ASN A 27 18.31 -4.43 4.62
N MET A 28 17.52 -5.51 4.61
CA MET A 28 16.30 -5.69 5.41
C MET A 28 16.05 -7.20 5.57
N PRO A 29 15.46 -7.66 6.67
CA PRO A 29 15.13 -9.08 6.82
C PRO A 29 14.29 -9.58 5.63
N SER A 30 14.63 -10.77 5.14
CA SER A 30 14.10 -11.30 3.87
C SER A 30 12.57 -11.41 3.80
N ASN A 31 11.91 -11.57 4.95
CA ASN A 31 10.47 -11.77 5.07
C ASN A 31 9.73 -10.56 5.65
N GLU A 32 10.39 -9.41 5.77
CA GLU A 32 9.79 -8.23 6.39
C GLU A 32 9.04 -7.36 5.37
N ILE A 33 7.89 -6.83 5.79
CA ILE A 33 7.10 -5.84 5.06
C ILE A 33 6.96 -4.62 5.96
N LYS A 34 7.30 -3.44 5.42
CA LYS A 34 7.24 -2.18 6.17
C LYS A 34 6.57 -1.08 5.37
N LEU A 35 5.56 -0.45 5.96
CA LEU A 35 4.89 0.71 5.41
C LEU A 35 5.73 1.96 5.68
N ILE A 36 6.01 2.73 4.63
CA ILE A 36 6.72 4.00 4.76
C ILE A 36 5.75 5.14 4.47
N PHE A 37 5.55 5.96 5.48
CA PHE A 37 4.69 7.14 5.43
C PHE A 37 5.50 8.38 5.08
N ARG A 38 4.84 9.38 4.48
CA ARG A 38 5.41 10.71 4.32
C ARG A 38 5.51 11.41 5.67
N SER A 39 6.59 12.13 5.92
CA SER A 39 6.76 12.87 7.18
C SER A 39 5.95 14.17 7.22
N LYS A 40 5.75 14.86 6.07
CA LYS A 40 4.99 16.12 5.93
C LYS A 40 4.46 16.28 4.49
N PRO A 41 3.39 17.08 4.23
CA PRO A 41 2.51 17.75 5.19
C PRO A 41 1.42 16.85 5.79
N LYS A 42 1.15 15.66 5.22
CA LYS A 42 0.23 14.65 5.76
C LYS A 42 0.89 13.28 5.80
N PRO A 43 0.65 12.47 6.85
CA PRO A 43 1.24 11.14 6.99
C PRO A 43 0.54 10.11 6.09
N ASP A 44 0.65 10.32 4.77
CA ASP A 44 0.13 9.41 3.77
C ASP A 44 1.12 8.31 3.44
N LEU A 45 0.60 7.14 3.06
CA LEU A 45 1.43 6.02 2.64
C LEU A 45 2.20 6.38 1.36
N ARG A 46 3.54 6.39 1.43
CA ARG A 46 4.41 6.78 0.32
C ARG A 46 4.81 5.57 -0.53
N TYR A 47 5.22 4.49 0.12
CA TYR A 47 5.60 3.22 -0.51
C TYR A 47 5.68 2.12 0.55
N VAL A 48 5.69 0.88 0.09
CA VAL A 48 5.93 -0.31 0.92
C VAL A 48 7.32 -0.83 0.64
N LEU A 49 8.10 -1.03 1.69
CA LEU A 49 9.36 -1.73 1.64
C LEU A 49 9.12 -3.22 1.89
N VAL A 50 9.74 -4.06 1.07
CA VAL A 50 9.63 -5.51 1.19
C VAL A 50 11.01 -6.15 1.11
N GLY A 51 11.22 -7.20 1.89
CA GLY A 51 12.41 -8.04 1.82
C GLY A 51 12.50 -8.86 0.54
N ARG A 52 13.61 -9.61 0.37
CA ARG A 52 13.88 -10.41 -0.84
C ARG A 52 12.83 -11.48 -1.11
N ASN A 53 12.36 -12.17 -0.07
CA ASN A 53 11.57 -13.40 -0.21
C ASN A 53 10.08 -13.19 0.09
N VAL A 54 9.61 -11.93 0.05
CA VAL A 54 8.19 -11.66 0.23
C VAL A 54 7.44 -11.91 -1.08
N GLU A 55 6.51 -12.86 -1.05
CA GLU A 55 5.58 -13.12 -2.15
C GLU A 55 4.52 -12.02 -2.27
N GLU A 56 4.05 -11.80 -3.50
CA GLU A 56 3.08 -10.75 -3.82
C GLU A 56 1.76 -10.88 -3.04
N LYS A 57 1.32 -12.12 -2.78
CA LYS A 57 0.11 -12.40 -1.99
C LYS A 57 0.20 -11.87 -0.56
N TYR A 58 1.37 -11.95 0.07
CA TYR A 58 1.59 -11.41 1.41
C TYR A 58 1.61 -9.88 1.40
N ILE A 59 2.18 -9.27 0.36
CA ILE A 59 2.20 -7.81 0.19
C ILE A 59 0.78 -7.27 0.06
N GLN A 60 -0.03 -7.91 -0.79
CA GLN A 60 -1.43 -7.56 -0.95
C GLN A 60 -2.21 -7.72 0.36
N SER A 61 -2.10 -8.88 1.01
CA SER A 61 -2.79 -9.15 2.29
C SER A 61 -2.42 -8.14 3.37
N TYR A 62 -1.14 -7.78 3.46
CA TYR A 62 -0.65 -6.79 4.42
C TYR A 62 -1.26 -5.39 4.17
N ILE A 63 -1.33 -4.98 2.90
CA ILE A 63 -1.90 -3.68 2.53
C ILE A 63 -3.42 -3.66 2.70
N ILE A 64 -4.10 -4.75 2.37
CA ILE A 64 -5.54 -4.92 2.64
C ILE A 64 -5.81 -4.78 4.14
N LYS A 65 -5.01 -5.45 4.98
CA LYS A 65 -5.12 -5.34 6.44
C LYS A 65 -4.96 -3.88 6.89
N TYR A 66 -3.92 -3.19 6.44
CA TYR A 66 -3.71 -1.77 6.75
C TYR A 66 -4.90 -0.89 6.34
N LEU A 67 -5.45 -1.09 5.14
CA LEU A 67 -6.59 -0.31 4.64
C LEU A 67 -7.87 -0.59 5.42
N ARG A 68 -8.06 -1.83 5.90
CA ARG A 68 -9.16 -2.19 6.81
C ARG A 68 -9.00 -1.54 8.18
N GLU A 69 -7.80 -1.60 8.78
CA GLU A 69 -7.51 -0.96 10.07
C GLU A 69 -7.71 0.57 10.01
N LYS A 70 -7.56 1.18 8.83
CA LYS A 70 -7.85 2.60 8.60
C LYS A 70 -9.30 2.92 8.23
N GLY A 71 -10.18 1.92 8.12
CA GLY A 71 -11.58 2.11 7.67
C GLY A 71 -11.69 2.60 6.22
N LEU A 72 -10.64 2.44 5.42
CA LEU A 72 -10.60 2.86 4.01
C LEU A 72 -11.08 1.74 3.09
N TRP A 73 -10.99 0.49 3.52
CA TRP A 73 -11.30 -0.69 2.71
C TRP A 73 -12.70 -0.67 2.10
N GLU A 74 -13.71 -0.27 2.87
CA GLU A 74 -15.11 -0.21 2.44
C GLU A 74 -15.34 0.81 1.32
N ARG A 75 -14.41 1.73 1.12
CA ARG A 75 -14.48 2.78 0.10
C ARG A 75 -13.70 2.42 -1.16
N ILE A 76 -12.99 1.30 -1.18
CA ILE A 76 -12.17 0.90 -2.34
C ILE A 76 -13.10 0.36 -3.43
N ILE A 77 -12.92 0.89 -4.63
CA ILE A 77 -13.61 0.47 -5.85
C ILE A 77 -12.74 -0.54 -6.60
N THR A 78 -11.46 -0.20 -6.78
CA THR A 78 -10.50 -1.02 -7.53
C THR A 78 -9.23 -1.21 -6.72
N PHE A 79 -8.75 -2.45 -6.64
CA PHE A 79 -7.45 -2.82 -6.08
C PHE A 79 -6.76 -3.77 -7.04
N LYS A 80 -5.69 -3.32 -7.72
CA LYS A 80 -4.98 -4.14 -8.71
C LYS A 80 -3.46 -4.00 -8.60
N PRO A 81 -2.70 -5.11 -8.76
CA PRO A 81 -1.25 -5.06 -8.88
C PRO A 81 -0.84 -4.35 -10.19
N VAL A 82 0.29 -3.65 -10.13
CA VAL A 82 0.97 -2.99 -11.27
C VAL A 82 2.45 -3.32 -11.28
#